data_AF-A0AAN7T771-F1
#
_entry.id   AF-A0AAN7T771-F1
#
_cell.length_a   1.000
_cell.length_b   1.000
_cell.length_c   1.000
_cell.angle_alpha   90.00
_cell.angle_beta   90.00
_cell.angle_gamma   90.00
#
_symmetry.space_group_name_H-M   'P 1'
#
loop_
_entity.id
_entity.type
_entity.pdbx_description
1 polymer ?
#
loop_
_entity_poly.entity_id
_entity_poly.type
_entity_poly.pdbx_seq_one_letter_code
_entity_poly.pdbx_strand_id
1 'polypeptide(L)'
;MGNPYVKRHAGSASYIRSSKFRHPLLMSSYNKVDADVSSFKQPSTHEAISSDQITTIPQRVPSDTDRESAIGLASDTDVQQRKHVPEYDHQYLCIRPSNVFERFGNLGVASAIHTNNYPADIQTRQLLVLQKEEWATPCLTFYDDSPLARLYDNFRKVSMNHIAGGISAASILGREDEINVELLFRDRNSEDDLDVSNFACDVWRNILGQQDVYVVLAMTAMTARLARWMLIPSIQTWHQIPAIARPFPSQKLIPHNPSIDFCAHPIARQSLMNHYSDWISAGEQGNICVSWPHTFDGAIFKHPRTGQRHISKEFERHISDHRVWNWTNDVLKTMPCMEDLGAVIR
;
A
#
# COMPACT_ATOMS: atom_id res chain seq x y z
N MET A 1 -34.95 22.08 5.37
CA MET A 1 -34.71 21.51 4.02
C MET A 1 -33.59 20.50 4.15
N GLY A 2 -33.94 19.21 4.13
CA GLY A 2 -33.01 18.11 4.42
C GLY A 2 -32.19 17.72 3.19
N ASN A 3 -30.90 17.48 3.40
CA ASN A 3 -29.94 17.03 2.41
C ASN A 3 -30.30 15.60 1.93
N PRO A 4 -30.45 15.33 0.61
CA PRO A 4 -30.92 14.04 0.09
C PRO A 4 -29.95 12.86 0.24
N TYR A 5 -28.73 13.04 0.75
CA TYR A 5 -27.71 11.98 0.82
C TYR A 5 -27.80 11.05 2.04
N VAL A 6 -28.83 11.17 2.88
CA VAL A 6 -29.09 10.23 3.98
C VAL A 6 -30.32 9.39 3.66
N LYS A 7 -30.26 8.55 2.63
CA LYS A 7 -31.18 7.41 2.48
C LYS A 7 -30.52 6.23 1.76
N ARG A 8 -30.46 5.12 2.51
CA ARG A 8 -30.19 3.72 2.15
C ARG A 8 -28.70 3.31 2.06
N HIS A 9 -28.24 2.59 3.09
CA HIS A 9 -27.81 1.19 2.95
C HIS A 9 -27.87 0.48 4.31
N ALA A 10 -29.10 0.29 4.80
CA ALA A 10 -29.44 -0.89 5.58
C ALA A 10 -30.16 -1.83 4.61
N GLY A 11 -29.47 -2.88 4.16
CA GLY A 11 -30.05 -3.88 3.25
C GLY A 11 -29.37 -3.98 1.89
N SER A 12 -28.21 -4.62 1.83
CA SER A 12 -27.72 -5.38 0.67
C SER A 12 -26.83 -6.55 1.13
N ALA A 13 -27.22 -7.22 2.22
CA ALA A 13 -26.64 -8.52 2.59
C ALA A 13 -27.43 -9.61 1.85
N SER A 14 -27.15 -9.81 0.56
CA SER A 14 -27.56 -11.00 -0.19
C SER A 14 -27.11 -10.89 -1.65
N TYR A 15 -25.81 -11.03 -1.91
CA TYR A 15 -25.29 -11.64 -3.16
C TYR A 15 -23.79 -11.96 -2.99
N ILE A 16 -23.45 -12.71 -1.94
CA ILE A 16 -22.14 -13.38 -1.87
C ILE A 16 -22.32 -14.76 -2.50
N ARG A 17 -22.21 -14.85 -3.82
CA ARG A 17 -21.82 -16.12 -4.43
C ARG A 17 -20.35 -16.31 -4.16
N SER A 18 -20.04 -17.32 -3.38
CA SER A 18 -18.70 -17.70 -2.96
C SER A 18 -17.78 -17.95 -4.16
N SER A 19 -16.95 -16.97 -4.49
CA SER A 19 -15.65 -17.27 -5.12
C SER A 19 -14.82 -17.93 -4.03
N LYS A 20 -14.79 -19.27 -4.04
CA LYS A 20 -14.00 -20.06 -3.10
C LYS A 20 -12.54 -19.62 -3.18
N PHE A 21 -12.09 -18.86 -2.18
CA PHE A 21 -10.67 -18.66 -1.87
C PHE A 21 -10.11 -20.05 -1.59
N ARG A 22 -9.49 -20.69 -2.58
CA ARG A 22 -8.92 -22.03 -2.43
C ARG A 22 -7.54 -21.90 -1.79
N HIS A 23 -7.43 -21.63 -0.49
CA HIS A 23 -6.43 -22.28 0.36
C HIS A 23 -6.55 -21.93 1.86
N PRO A 24 -6.70 -22.94 2.76
CA PRO A 24 -6.56 -22.77 4.21
C PRO A 24 -5.12 -22.45 4.69
N LEU A 25 -4.11 -22.55 3.81
CA LEU A 25 -2.70 -22.45 4.21
C LEU A 25 -2.22 -21.01 4.40
N LEU A 26 -2.81 -20.03 3.70
CA LEU A 26 -2.37 -18.64 3.80
C LEU A 26 -2.57 -18.11 5.24
N MET A 27 -3.77 -18.31 5.79
CA MET A 27 -4.07 -17.94 7.18
C MET A 27 -3.27 -18.80 8.17
N SER A 28 -2.96 -20.06 7.87
CA SER A 28 -2.16 -20.91 8.76
C SER A 28 -0.73 -20.39 8.96
N SER A 29 -0.10 -19.80 7.94
CA SER A 29 1.25 -19.24 8.06
C SER A 29 1.26 -17.96 8.91
N TYR A 30 0.26 -17.09 8.75
CA TYR A 30 0.15 -15.86 9.55
C TYR A 30 -0.38 -16.10 10.98
N ASN A 31 -1.27 -17.08 11.17
CA ASN A 31 -1.80 -17.45 12.50
C ASN A 31 -0.77 -18.20 13.36
N LYS A 32 0.19 -18.90 12.76
CA LYS A 32 1.25 -19.60 13.50
C LYS A 32 2.25 -18.61 14.12
N VAL A 33 2.46 -17.45 13.47
CA VAL A 33 3.29 -16.36 14.00
C VAL A 33 2.63 -15.68 15.20
N ASP A 34 1.31 -15.48 15.19
CA ASP A 34 0.58 -14.99 16.37
C ASP A 34 0.73 -15.91 17.60
N ALA A 35 0.77 -17.24 17.38
CA ALA A 35 1.01 -18.22 18.43
C ALA A 35 2.44 -18.12 19.01
N ASP A 36 3.46 -17.89 18.16
CA ASP A 36 4.84 -17.72 18.62
C ASP A 36 5.07 -16.37 19.33
N VAL A 37 4.39 -15.29 18.93
CA VAL A 37 4.42 -14.00 19.66
C VAL A 37 3.77 -14.13 21.04
N SER A 38 2.70 -14.94 21.17
CA SER A 38 2.07 -15.22 22.48
C SER A 38 2.92 -16.10 23.42
N SER A 39 3.99 -16.71 22.90
CA SER A 39 4.89 -17.63 23.62
C SER A 39 6.10 -16.96 24.26
N PHE A 40 6.31 -15.66 24.01
CA PHE A 40 7.33 -14.86 24.68
C PHE A 40 6.94 -14.65 26.16
N LYS A 41 7.43 -15.55 27.02
CA LYS A 41 7.33 -15.41 28.48
C LYS A 41 8.04 -14.13 28.93
N GLN A 42 7.30 -13.21 29.55
CA GLN A 42 7.91 -12.16 30.37
C GLN A 42 8.74 -12.82 31.50
N PRO A 43 9.95 -12.31 31.83
CA PRO A 43 10.64 -12.74 33.03
C PRO A 43 9.82 -12.34 34.25
N SER A 44 9.44 -13.31 35.07
CA SER A 44 8.79 -13.10 36.35
C SER A 44 9.77 -12.53 37.37
N THR A 45 9.49 -11.34 37.90
CA THR A 45 10.13 -10.86 39.14
C THR A 45 9.03 -10.41 40.10
N HIS A 46 8.59 -11.34 40.94
CA HIS A 46 8.05 -11.04 42.26
C HIS A 46 9.24 -11.10 43.24
N GLU A 47 9.85 -9.95 43.53
CA GLU A 47 10.51 -9.72 44.81
C GLU A 47 10.12 -8.32 45.26
N ALA A 48 9.37 -8.27 46.36
CA ALA A 48 8.97 -7.04 47.02
C ALA A 48 10.18 -6.45 47.73
N ILE A 49 10.55 -5.20 47.40
CA ILE A 49 11.44 -4.40 48.23
C ILE A 49 10.76 -3.06 48.54
N SER A 50 10.79 -2.76 49.84
CA SER A 50 10.15 -1.71 50.60
C SER A 50 10.36 -0.29 50.04
N SER A 51 9.29 0.50 50.14
CA SER A 51 9.33 1.96 50.11
C SER A 51 10.23 2.48 51.22
N ASP A 52 11.39 3.02 50.86
CA ASP A 52 12.11 4.12 51.52
C ASP A 52 13.58 4.09 51.08
N GLN A 53 13.89 4.64 49.90
CA GLN A 53 15.15 5.31 49.55
C GLN A 53 14.97 6.08 48.22
N ILE A 54 14.46 7.32 48.30
CA ILE A 54 14.53 8.28 47.20
C ILE A 54 15.88 8.99 47.30
N THR A 55 16.81 8.64 46.41
CA THR A 55 18.02 9.44 46.16
C THR A 55 17.93 9.99 44.75
N THR A 56 17.85 11.32 44.69
CA THR A 56 17.72 12.19 43.52
C THR A 56 18.87 11.97 42.50
N ILE A 57 18.54 11.68 41.24
CA ILE A 57 19.45 11.79 40.09
C ILE A 57 18.87 12.84 39.14
N PRO A 58 19.63 13.88 38.74
CA PRO A 58 19.08 15.04 38.03
C PRO A 58 18.79 14.74 36.55
N GLN A 59 17.59 15.15 36.11
CA GLN A 59 17.23 15.23 34.69
C GLN A 59 18.06 16.31 34.00
N ARG A 60 18.91 15.91 33.05
CA ARG A 60 19.58 16.85 32.14
C ARG A 60 18.69 17.07 30.92
N VAL A 61 18.12 18.27 30.81
CA VAL A 61 17.44 18.75 29.60
C VAL A 61 18.52 19.13 28.58
N PRO A 62 18.53 18.60 27.35
CA PRO A 62 19.46 19.03 26.31
C PRO A 62 19.10 20.44 25.82
N SER A 63 20.10 21.33 25.72
CA SER A 63 19.97 22.67 25.16
C SER A 63 19.98 22.65 23.63
N ASP A 64 19.32 23.62 23.01
CA ASP A 64 19.12 23.75 21.54
C ASP A 64 20.41 23.79 20.69
N THR A 65 21.59 23.95 21.31
CA THR A 65 22.90 23.88 20.65
C THR A 65 23.39 22.46 20.32
N ASP A 66 22.79 21.41 20.92
CA ASP A 66 23.21 20.02 20.67
C ASP A 66 22.46 19.37 19.48
N ARG A 67 21.49 20.07 18.87
CA ARG A 67 20.71 19.59 17.71
C ARG A 67 21.31 19.97 16.36
N GLU A 68 22.22 20.93 16.29
CA GLU A 68 22.76 21.45 15.03
C GLU A 68 24.03 20.73 14.52
N SER A 69 24.60 19.80 15.27
CA SER A 69 25.86 19.12 14.92
C SER A 69 25.71 17.77 14.21
N ALA A 70 24.49 17.33 13.88
CA ALA A 70 24.23 16.08 13.16
C ALA A 70 23.60 16.25 11.76
N ILE A 71 23.46 17.49 11.27
CA ILE A 71 22.99 17.77 9.91
C ILE A 71 24.20 18.25 9.10
N GLY A 72 24.83 17.32 8.38
CA GLY A 72 25.83 17.66 7.37
C GLY A 72 25.20 18.53 6.29
N LEU A 73 25.51 19.83 6.31
CA LEU A 73 25.17 20.81 5.29
C LEU A 73 25.78 20.39 3.94
N ALA A 74 24.93 19.90 3.03
CA ALA A 74 25.25 19.91 1.61
C ALA A 74 25.23 21.38 1.13
N SER A 75 26.35 21.86 0.62
CA SER A 75 26.54 23.23 0.12
C SER A 75 25.62 23.57 -1.05
N ASP A 76 25.21 24.85 -1.14
CA ASP A 76 24.34 25.48 -2.16
C ASP A 76 24.73 25.29 -3.64
N THR A 77 25.84 24.61 -3.92
CA THR A 77 26.29 24.27 -5.27
C THR A 77 25.58 23.05 -5.88
N ASP A 78 24.91 22.20 -5.09
CA ASP A 78 24.19 21.02 -5.59
C ASP A 78 22.80 21.34 -6.18
N VAL A 79 22.33 22.58 -6.01
CA VAL A 79 21.01 23.03 -6.50
C VAL A 79 21.01 23.30 -8.02
N GLN A 80 22.17 23.43 -8.67
CA GLN A 80 22.26 23.81 -10.10
C GLN A 80 22.52 22.66 -11.10
N GLN A 81 22.55 21.39 -10.67
CA GLN A 81 22.66 20.24 -11.59
C GLN A 81 21.42 19.34 -11.59
N ARG A 82 20.21 19.91 -11.55
CA ARG A 82 19.00 19.20 -11.96
C ARG A 82 19.01 19.02 -13.48
N LYS A 83 19.71 17.99 -13.96
CA LYS A 83 19.55 17.49 -15.33
C LYS A 83 18.08 17.06 -15.49
N HIS A 84 17.42 17.75 -16.41
CA HIS A 84 16.13 17.49 -17.02
C HIS A 84 15.64 16.04 -16.84
N VAL A 85 14.74 15.84 -15.88
CA VAL A 85 13.91 14.62 -15.80
C VAL A 85 12.69 14.89 -16.68
N PRO A 86 12.31 13.99 -17.60
CA PRO A 86 11.16 14.22 -18.47
C PRO A 86 9.91 14.44 -17.61
N GLU A 87 9.31 15.61 -17.79
CA GLU A 87 8.02 16.01 -17.27
C GLU A 87 6.98 15.07 -17.87
N TYR A 88 6.62 14.01 -17.13
CA TYR A 88 5.57 13.10 -17.55
C TYR A 88 4.24 13.84 -17.52
N ASP A 89 3.49 13.70 -18.62
CA ASP A 89 2.19 14.31 -18.86
C ASP A 89 1.33 14.36 -17.60
N HIS A 90 1.28 15.55 -17.00
CA HIS A 90 0.55 15.85 -15.77
C HIS A 90 -0.97 15.67 -15.91
N GLN A 91 -1.46 15.28 -17.08
CA GLN A 91 -2.86 15.16 -17.41
C GLN A 91 -3.63 14.15 -16.54
N TYR A 92 -2.97 13.11 -16.03
CA TYR A 92 -3.59 12.11 -15.12
C TYR A 92 -3.21 12.29 -13.64
N LEU A 93 -2.12 13.02 -13.35
CA LEU A 93 -1.79 13.50 -11.99
C LEU A 93 -2.70 14.67 -11.57
N CYS A 94 -3.32 15.33 -12.55
CA CYS A 94 -4.32 16.37 -12.38
C CYS A 94 -5.75 15.84 -12.58
N ILE A 95 -6.16 14.83 -11.83
CA ILE A 95 -7.49 14.98 -11.20
C ILE A 95 -7.29 16.12 -10.21
N ARG A 96 -7.51 17.34 -10.70
CA ARG A 96 -7.31 18.59 -9.98
C ARG A 96 -7.79 18.43 -8.53
N PRO A 97 -7.12 19.09 -7.56
CA PRO A 97 -7.64 19.23 -6.21
C PRO A 97 -9.10 19.71 -6.16
N SER A 98 -9.61 20.32 -7.24
CA SER A 98 -11.00 20.74 -7.39
C SER A 98 -12.02 19.66 -7.02
N ASN A 99 -11.71 18.36 -7.16
CA ASN A 99 -12.67 17.31 -6.82
C ASN A 99 -12.73 17.03 -5.31
N VAL A 100 -11.67 17.38 -4.57
CA VAL A 100 -11.67 17.35 -3.10
C VAL A 100 -12.37 18.60 -2.57
N PHE A 101 -12.11 19.77 -3.18
CA PHE A 101 -12.75 21.03 -2.79
C PHE A 101 -14.25 21.09 -3.10
N GLU A 102 -14.72 20.56 -4.23
CA GLU A 102 -16.15 20.50 -4.57
C GLU A 102 -16.96 19.64 -3.58
N ARG A 103 -16.32 18.64 -2.94
CA ARG A 103 -16.97 17.76 -1.96
C ARG A 103 -17.21 18.42 -0.59
N PHE A 104 -16.56 19.55 -0.31
CA PHE A 104 -16.64 20.24 0.98
C PHE A 104 -17.67 21.39 1.02
N GLY A 105 -18.36 21.67 -0.09
CA GLY A 105 -19.36 22.73 -0.19
C GLY A 105 -18.75 24.13 0.02
N ASN A 106 -19.50 25.05 0.65
CA ASN A 106 -19.07 26.43 0.90
C ASN A 106 -18.16 26.59 2.13
N LEU A 107 -17.77 25.50 2.79
CA LEU A 107 -16.94 25.54 3.99
C LEU A 107 -15.45 25.48 3.63
N GLY A 108 -14.62 26.15 4.43
CA GLY A 108 -13.17 25.89 4.39
C GLY A 108 -12.88 24.43 4.72
N VAL A 109 -11.84 23.85 4.11
CA VAL A 109 -11.53 22.40 4.18
C VAL A 109 -11.51 21.85 5.62
N ALA A 110 -10.88 22.56 6.56
CA ALA A 110 -10.83 22.13 7.96
C ALA A 110 -12.22 22.09 8.63
N SER A 111 -13.04 23.13 8.40
CA SER A 111 -14.43 23.16 8.90
C SER A 111 -15.26 22.06 8.27
N ALA A 112 -15.08 21.83 6.97
CA ALA A 112 -15.78 20.78 6.25
C ALA A 112 -15.39 19.38 6.75
N ILE A 113 -14.13 19.17 7.16
CA ILE A 113 -13.68 17.95 7.82
C ILE A 113 -14.34 17.78 9.19
N HIS A 114 -14.35 18.81 10.04
CA HIS A 114 -15.01 18.73 11.35
C HIS A 114 -16.52 18.43 11.26
N THR A 115 -17.14 18.77 10.13
CA THR A 115 -18.57 18.51 9.86
C THR A 115 -18.81 17.32 8.93
N ASN A 116 -17.76 16.66 8.43
CA ASN A 116 -17.95 15.42 7.69
C ASN A 116 -18.33 14.36 8.74
N ASN A 117 -19.38 13.58 8.52
CA ASN A 117 -19.97 12.73 9.56
C ASN A 117 -19.07 11.54 10.01
N TYR A 118 -17.76 11.62 9.82
CA TYR A 118 -16.79 10.64 10.31
C TYR A 118 -16.53 10.81 11.83
N PRO A 119 -16.12 9.73 12.50
CA PRO A 119 -15.64 9.78 13.88
C PRO A 119 -14.49 10.78 14.10
N ALA A 120 -14.36 11.31 15.32
CA ALA A 120 -13.41 12.36 15.67
C ALA A 120 -11.93 11.97 15.46
N ASP A 121 -11.59 10.69 15.66
CA ASP A 121 -10.26 10.14 15.39
C ASP A 121 -9.92 10.15 13.90
N ILE A 122 -10.89 9.83 13.04
CA ILE A 122 -10.75 9.91 11.58
C ILE A 122 -10.61 11.36 11.13
N GLN A 123 -11.44 12.28 11.65
CA GLN A 123 -11.34 13.71 11.36
C GLN A 123 -9.97 14.27 11.76
N THR A 124 -9.46 13.89 12.93
CA THR A 124 -8.13 14.28 13.40
C THR A 124 -7.05 13.81 12.42
N ARG A 125 -7.13 12.55 11.97
CA ARG A 125 -6.19 12.00 10.99
C ARG A 125 -6.28 12.73 9.64
N GLN A 126 -7.48 13.09 9.18
CA GLN A 126 -7.67 13.89 7.96
C GLN A 126 -7.00 15.26 8.06
N LEU A 127 -7.12 15.95 9.20
CA LEU A 127 -6.48 17.25 9.42
C LEU A 127 -4.94 17.14 9.48
N LEU A 128 -4.43 16.08 10.12
CA LEU A 128 -2.99 15.82 10.19
C LEU A 128 -2.38 15.58 8.80
N VAL A 129 -3.12 14.92 7.90
CA VAL A 129 -2.68 14.68 6.51
C VAL A 129 -2.47 16.00 5.76
N LEU A 130 -3.32 17.01 5.99
CA LEU A 130 -3.21 18.32 5.32
C LEU A 130 -1.96 19.10 5.72
N GLN A 131 -1.34 18.77 6.84
CA GLN A 131 -0.15 19.43 7.37
C GLN A 131 1.15 18.70 7.00
N LYS A 132 1.05 17.58 6.28
CA LYS A 132 2.17 16.70 5.98
C LYS A 132 2.42 16.60 4.49
N GLU A 133 3.69 16.41 4.15
CA GLU A 133 4.10 16.07 2.79
C GLU A 133 3.45 14.77 2.32
N GLU A 134 3.26 14.65 1.01
CA GLU A 134 2.57 13.51 0.40
C GLU A 134 3.19 12.15 0.77
N TRP A 135 4.50 12.08 0.88
CA TRP A 135 5.23 10.85 1.19
C TRP A 135 5.18 10.47 2.67
N ALA A 136 4.80 11.39 3.56
CA ALA A 136 4.93 11.21 5.00
C ALA A 136 3.73 10.51 5.66
N THR A 137 2.63 10.33 4.93
CA THR A 137 1.40 9.77 5.51
C THR A 137 0.82 8.67 4.63
N PRO A 138 0.70 7.43 5.16
CA PRO A 138 -0.02 6.34 4.50
C PRO A 138 -1.48 6.67 4.22
N CYS A 139 -2.07 5.90 3.32
CA CYS A 139 -3.49 5.93 3.00
C CYS A 139 -4.37 5.80 4.26
N LEU A 140 -5.51 6.49 4.22
CA LEU A 140 -6.53 6.41 5.26
C LEU A 140 -7.40 5.19 4.98
N THR A 141 -6.93 4.03 5.42
CA THR A 141 -7.63 2.76 5.22
C THR A 141 -8.50 2.41 6.43
N PHE A 142 -9.65 1.80 6.17
CA PHE A 142 -10.36 1.02 7.18
C PHE A 142 -10.29 -0.46 6.81
N TYR A 143 -10.17 -1.32 7.80
CA TYR A 143 -10.05 -2.77 7.60
C TYR A 143 -11.41 -3.39 7.86
N ASP A 144 -12.04 -3.89 6.80
CA ASP A 144 -13.25 -4.70 6.89
C ASP A 144 -12.91 -6.20 6.91
N ASP A 145 -13.96 -7.03 6.86
CA ASP A 145 -13.84 -8.48 6.80
C ASP A 145 -13.55 -9.02 5.38
N SER A 146 -13.10 -8.18 4.44
CA SER A 146 -12.65 -8.70 3.15
C SER A 146 -11.33 -9.48 3.31
N PRO A 147 -11.12 -10.56 2.53
CA PRO A 147 -9.91 -11.37 2.64
C PRO A 147 -8.61 -10.59 2.47
N LEU A 148 -8.56 -9.64 1.54
CA LEU A 148 -7.36 -8.84 1.27
C LEU A 148 -7.10 -7.78 2.35
N ALA A 149 -8.16 -7.17 2.90
CA ALA A 149 -8.01 -6.26 4.03
C ALA A 149 -7.41 -6.99 5.25
N ARG A 150 -7.93 -8.17 5.59
CA ARG A 150 -7.36 -8.98 6.68
C ARG A 150 -5.92 -9.41 6.41
N LEU A 151 -5.64 -9.86 5.19
CA LEU A 151 -4.30 -10.31 4.83
C LEU A 151 -3.27 -9.18 4.98
N TYR A 152 -3.61 -7.99 4.49
CA TYR A 152 -2.74 -6.83 4.61
C TYR A 152 -2.63 -6.32 6.06
N ASP A 153 -3.74 -6.25 6.81
CA ASP A 153 -3.71 -5.85 8.22
C ASP A 153 -2.83 -6.79 9.05
N ASN A 154 -2.97 -8.09 8.86
CA ASN A 154 -2.15 -9.10 9.54
C ASN A 154 -0.67 -8.97 9.17
N PHE A 155 -0.36 -8.88 7.87
CA PHE A 155 1.01 -8.66 7.43
C PHE A 155 1.61 -7.40 8.06
N ARG A 156 0.88 -6.29 8.01
CA ARG A 156 1.31 -5.01 8.61
C ARG A 156 1.54 -5.14 10.11
N LYS A 157 0.61 -5.72 10.87
CA LYS A 157 0.73 -5.89 12.33
C LYS A 157 1.94 -6.75 12.69
N VAL A 158 2.09 -7.90 12.05
CA VAL A 158 3.21 -8.82 12.28
C VAL A 158 4.54 -8.14 11.93
N SER A 159 4.63 -7.50 10.76
CA SER A 159 5.83 -6.77 10.35
C SER A 159 6.21 -5.66 11.34
N MET A 160 5.25 -4.84 11.76
CA MET A 160 5.52 -3.75 12.71
C MET A 160 5.91 -4.28 14.10
N ASN A 161 5.33 -5.39 14.54
CA ASN A 161 5.71 -6.04 15.79
C ASN A 161 7.14 -6.61 15.72
N HIS A 162 7.52 -7.23 14.59
CA HIS A 162 8.88 -7.69 14.36
C HIS A 162 9.89 -6.54 14.41
N ILE A 163 9.60 -5.42 13.74
CA ILE A 163 10.45 -4.22 13.77
C ILE A 163 10.58 -3.69 15.20
N ALA A 164 9.47 -3.58 15.93
CA ALA A 164 9.46 -3.14 17.33
C ALA A 164 10.23 -4.10 18.25
N GLY A 165 10.23 -5.40 17.94
CA GLY A 165 11.00 -6.44 18.62
C GLY A 165 12.48 -6.49 18.26
N GLY A 166 12.97 -5.58 17.41
CA GLY A 166 14.39 -5.46 17.05
C GLY A 166 14.81 -6.21 15.79
N ILE A 167 13.88 -6.86 15.07
CA ILE A 167 14.18 -7.41 13.74
C ILE A 167 14.45 -6.24 12.79
N SER A 168 15.54 -6.35 12.02
CA SER A 168 15.92 -5.30 11.08
C SER A 168 14.82 -5.06 10.04
N ALA A 169 14.39 -3.81 9.90
CA ALA A 169 13.45 -3.39 8.87
C ALA A 169 13.88 -3.85 7.47
N ALA A 170 15.19 -3.86 7.18
CA ALA A 170 15.71 -4.30 5.89
C ALA A 170 15.40 -5.77 5.57
N SER A 171 15.27 -6.64 6.59
CA SER A 171 14.89 -8.04 6.38
C SER A 171 13.42 -8.20 5.96
N ILE A 172 12.55 -7.30 6.40
CA ILE A 172 11.11 -7.33 6.08
C ILE A 172 10.85 -6.59 4.77
N LEU A 173 11.49 -5.44 4.57
CA LEU A 173 11.33 -4.66 3.34
C LEU A 173 11.98 -5.35 2.13
N GLY A 174 12.99 -6.19 2.37
CA GLY A 174 13.83 -6.79 1.34
C GLY A 174 14.81 -5.80 0.73
N ARG A 175 15.49 -6.22 -0.35
CA ARG A 175 16.44 -5.37 -1.08
C ARG A 175 15.70 -4.25 -1.80
N GLU A 176 16.24 -3.02 -1.68
CA GLU A 176 15.57 -1.82 -2.18
C GLU A 176 15.33 -1.85 -3.69
N ASP A 177 16.33 -2.30 -4.44
CA ASP A 177 16.35 -2.30 -5.90
C ASP A 177 15.74 -3.55 -6.53
N GLU A 178 15.41 -4.58 -5.75
CA GLU A 178 15.02 -5.87 -6.29
C GLU A 178 13.68 -6.34 -5.73
N ILE A 179 12.94 -7.11 -6.54
CA ILE A 179 11.68 -7.74 -6.13
C ILE A 179 11.80 -9.23 -6.44
N ASN A 180 11.86 -10.04 -5.38
CA ASN A 180 11.90 -11.48 -5.50
C ASN A 180 10.50 -12.01 -5.85
N VAL A 181 10.41 -12.79 -6.92
CA VAL A 181 9.15 -13.36 -7.41
C VAL A 181 9.15 -14.87 -7.41
N GLU A 182 10.11 -15.49 -6.72
CA GLU A 182 10.26 -16.94 -6.70
C GLU A 182 8.98 -17.64 -6.21
N LEU A 183 8.29 -17.07 -5.21
CA LEU A 183 7.04 -17.62 -4.65
C LEU A 183 5.83 -17.56 -5.59
N LEU A 184 5.90 -16.86 -6.72
CA LEU A 184 4.85 -16.99 -7.74
C LEU A 184 4.86 -18.36 -8.41
N PHE A 185 6.00 -19.04 -8.39
CA PHE A 185 6.27 -20.20 -9.24
C PHE A 185 6.60 -21.48 -8.48
N ARG A 186 6.56 -21.44 -7.15
CA ARG A 186 6.67 -22.60 -6.29
C ARG A 186 5.82 -22.40 -5.04
N ASP A 187 5.58 -23.47 -4.31
CA ASP A 187 4.93 -23.36 -3.01
C ASP A 187 5.87 -22.78 -1.96
N ARG A 188 5.26 -22.12 -0.97
CA ARG A 188 5.93 -21.61 0.23
C ARG A 188 6.37 -22.78 1.11
N ASN A 189 7.57 -22.69 1.67
CA ASN A 189 8.13 -23.59 2.66
C ASN A 189 8.30 -22.87 4.01
N SER A 190 8.69 -23.60 5.06
CA SER A 190 8.86 -23.03 6.42
C SER A 190 10.01 -22.04 6.56
N GLU A 191 10.98 -22.10 5.66
CA GLU A 191 12.20 -21.28 5.67
C GLU A 191 12.02 -19.98 4.86
N ASP A 192 10.86 -19.80 4.20
CA ASP A 192 10.60 -18.61 3.41
C ASP A 192 10.28 -17.41 4.31
N ASP A 193 11.10 -16.36 4.17
CA ASP A 193 10.97 -15.13 4.93
C ASP A 193 9.60 -14.46 4.77
N LEU A 194 9.21 -13.72 5.81
CA LEU A 194 8.02 -12.86 5.80
C LEU A 194 8.36 -11.45 5.29
N ASP A 195 8.92 -11.38 4.09
CA ASP A 195 9.26 -10.11 3.44
C ASP A 195 8.12 -9.58 2.54
N VAL A 196 8.24 -8.31 2.15
CA VAL A 196 7.27 -7.62 1.30
C VAL A 196 7.10 -8.25 -0.09
N SER A 197 8.17 -8.80 -0.68
CA SER A 197 8.11 -9.44 -1.99
C SER A 197 7.33 -10.75 -1.91
N ASN A 198 7.60 -11.55 -0.87
CA ASN A 198 6.90 -12.80 -0.58
C ASN A 198 5.42 -12.56 -0.25
N PHE A 199 5.11 -11.53 0.55
CA PHE A 199 3.73 -11.09 0.77
C PHE A 199 3.03 -10.75 -0.55
N ALA A 200 3.66 -9.96 -1.42
CA ALA A 200 3.09 -9.60 -2.72
C ALA A 200 2.89 -10.83 -3.63
N CYS A 201 3.83 -11.79 -3.62
CA CYS A 201 3.67 -13.06 -4.32
C CYS A 201 2.47 -13.85 -3.82
N ASP A 202 2.32 -13.98 -2.50
CA ASP A 202 1.21 -14.71 -1.89
C ASP A 202 -0.14 -14.08 -2.24
N VAL A 203 -0.25 -12.75 -2.19
CA VAL A 203 -1.46 -12.02 -2.60
C VAL A 203 -1.82 -12.36 -4.04
N TRP A 204 -0.91 -12.15 -4.99
CA TRP A 204 -1.25 -12.21 -6.41
C TRP A 204 -1.26 -13.61 -7.00
N ARG A 205 -0.49 -14.55 -6.45
CA ARG A 205 -0.63 -15.97 -6.80
C ARG A 205 -2.04 -16.48 -6.47
N ASN A 206 -2.63 -16.04 -5.36
CA ASN A 206 -3.95 -16.51 -4.93
C ASN A 206 -5.11 -15.76 -5.61
N ILE A 207 -4.94 -14.47 -5.93
CA ILE A 207 -5.99 -13.68 -6.58
C ILE A 207 -5.97 -13.84 -8.10
N LEU A 208 -4.77 -13.85 -8.71
CA LEU A 208 -4.59 -13.79 -10.17
C LEU A 208 -3.83 -15.00 -10.73
N GLY A 209 -3.63 -16.08 -9.97
CA GLY A 209 -2.79 -17.21 -10.40
C GLY A 209 -3.24 -17.96 -11.66
N GLN A 210 -4.39 -17.62 -12.26
CA GLN A 210 -4.88 -18.14 -13.54
C GLN A 210 -4.89 -17.08 -14.66
N GLN A 211 -4.41 -15.87 -14.38
CA GLN A 211 -4.33 -14.75 -15.32
C GLN A 211 -3.02 -14.78 -16.10
N ASP A 212 -2.89 -13.83 -17.04
CA ASP A 212 -1.65 -13.52 -17.73
C ASP A 212 -0.49 -13.32 -16.71
N VAL A 213 0.60 -14.07 -16.90
CA VAL A 213 1.77 -14.04 -16.03
C VAL A 213 2.37 -12.64 -15.90
N TYR A 214 2.29 -11.81 -16.94
CA TYR A 214 2.81 -10.44 -16.92
C TYR A 214 1.98 -9.53 -16.03
N VAL A 215 0.66 -9.74 -15.97
CA VAL A 215 -0.20 -9.03 -15.01
C VAL A 215 0.18 -9.42 -13.59
N VAL A 216 0.35 -10.72 -13.32
CA VAL A 216 0.73 -11.20 -11.98
C VAL A 216 2.07 -10.60 -11.56
N LEU A 217 3.08 -10.65 -12.44
CA LEU A 217 4.39 -10.03 -12.18
C LEU A 217 4.27 -8.52 -11.93
N ALA A 218 3.48 -7.81 -12.75
CA ALA A 218 3.30 -6.37 -12.63
C ALA A 218 2.63 -5.99 -11.31
N MET A 219 1.55 -6.68 -10.94
CA MET A 219 0.84 -6.45 -9.68
C MET A 219 1.73 -6.78 -8.47
N THR A 220 2.51 -7.87 -8.53
CA THR A 220 3.51 -8.19 -7.50
C THR A 220 4.55 -7.09 -7.35
N ALA A 221 5.06 -6.55 -8.46
CA ALA A 221 6.01 -5.44 -8.43
C ALA A 221 5.42 -4.21 -7.72
N MET A 222 4.25 -3.79 -8.16
CA MET A 222 3.58 -2.57 -7.70
C MET A 222 3.20 -2.68 -6.22
N THR A 223 2.63 -3.82 -5.81
CA THR A 223 2.29 -4.09 -4.41
C THR A 223 3.52 -4.14 -3.52
N ALA A 224 4.62 -4.76 -3.96
CA ALA A 224 5.84 -4.78 -3.16
C ALA A 224 6.39 -3.36 -2.93
N ARG A 225 6.44 -2.53 -3.98
CA ARG A 225 6.88 -1.12 -3.86
C ARG A 225 5.98 -0.32 -2.92
N LEU A 226 4.66 -0.46 -3.06
CA LEU A 226 3.69 0.22 -2.22
C LEU A 226 3.77 -0.23 -0.76
N ALA A 227 3.82 -1.54 -0.51
CA ALA A 227 3.85 -2.10 0.84
C ALA A 227 5.11 -1.68 1.62
N ARG A 228 6.27 -1.52 0.95
CA ARG A 228 7.47 -0.95 1.58
C ARG A 228 7.21 0.44 2.14
N TRP A 229 6.62 1.31 1.33
CA TRP A 229 6.26 2.66 1.76
C TRP A 229 5.18 2.66 2.85
N MET A 230 4.17 1.80 2.76
CA MET A 230 3.12 1.76 3.79
C MET A 230 3.63 1.28 5.15
N LEU A 231 4.62 0.38 5.19
CA LEU A 231 5.27 -0.06 6.42
C LEU A 231 6.18 1.03 6.99
N ILE A 232 7.05 1.60 6.15
CA ILE A 232 8.02 2.63 6.55
C ILE A 232 7.93 3.80 5.56
N PRO A 233 7.04 4.77 5.82
CA PRO A 233 6.88 5.94 4.97
C PRO A 233 8.13 6.82 5.03
N SER A 234 8.81 6.96 3.91
CA SER A 234 9.90 7.90 3.73
C SER A 234 9.90 8.44 2.31
N ILE A 235 10.63 9.53 2.07
CA ILE A 235 10.80 10.07 0.72
C ILE A 235 11.47 9.04 -0.21
N GLN A 236 12.38 8.21 0.31
CA GLN A 236 13.05 7.16 -0.44
C GLN A 236 12.07 6.05 -0.86
N THR A 237 11.31 5.49 0.10
CA THR A 237 10.33 4.44 -0.22
C THR A 237 9.19 4.96 -1.09
N TRP A 238 8.83 6.24 -0.96
CA TRP A 238 7.86 6.91 -1.83
C TRP A 238 8.31 7.00 -3.28
N HIS A 239 9.57 7.41 -3.53
CA HIS A 239 10.09 7.54 -4.88
C HIS A 239 10.24 6.19 -5.60
N GLN A 240 10.38 5.10 -4.86
CA GLN A 240 10.38 3.76 -5.42
C GLN A 240 9.02 3.31 -5.95
N ILE A 241 7.92 3.91 -5.49
CA ILE A 241 6.59 3.59 -6.02
C ILE A 241 6.48 4.19 -7.43
N PRO A 242 6.21 3.38 -8.46
CA PRO A 242 5.93 3.87 -9.80
C PRO A 242 4.78 4.88 -9.77
N ALA A 243 4.86 5.93 -10.59
CA ALA A 243 3.89 7.03 -10.55
C ALA A 243 2.44 6.54 -10.68
N ILE A 244 2.18 5.54 -11.52
CA ILE A 244 0.85 4.95 -11.70
C ILE A 244 0.30 4.30 -10.42
N ALA A 245 1.19 3.73 -9.59
CA ALA A 245 0.86 3.02 -8.36
C ALA A 245 0.88 3.92 -7.12
N ARG A 246 1.27 5.20 -7.24
CA ARG A 246 1.26 6.13 -6.10
C ARG A 246 -0.17 6.42 -5.67
N PRO A 247 -0.46 6.40 -4.36
CA PRO A 247 -1.76 6.77 -3.85
C PRO A 247 -2.15 8.21 -4.17
N PHE A 248 -3.42 8.42 -4.48
CA PHE A 248 -3.98 9.75 -4.66
C PHE A 248 -4.06 10.52 -3.33
N PRO A 249 -4.02 11.86 -3.38
CA PRO A 249 -4.29 12.68 -2.20
C PRO A 249 -5.64 12.34 -1.53
N SER A 250 -6.66 12.03 -2.33
CA SER A 250 -7.99 11.62 -1.84
C SER A 250 -7.94 10.33 -1.01
N GLN A 251 -7.05 9.39 -1.31
CA GLN A 251 -6.89 8.14 -0.54
C GLN A 251 -6.31 8.39 0.86
N LYS A 252 -5.64 9.53 1.07
CA LYS A 252 -5.14 9.93 2.39
C LYS A 252 -6.21 10.67 3.21
N LEU A 253 -7.27 11.14 2.56
CA LEU A 253 -8.35 11.92 3.17
C LEU A 253 -9.65 11.14 3.31
N ILE A 254 -9.92 10.15 2.46
CA ILE A 254 -11.19 9.43 2.43
C ILE A 254 -10.95 8.01 2.94
N PRO A 255 -11.56 7.61 4.07
CA PRO A 255 -11.55 6.23 4.52
C PRO A 255 -12.01 5.27 3.43
N HIS A 256 -11.20 4.27 3.10
CA HIS A 256 -11.49 3.28 2.07
C HIS A 256 -10.91 1.89 2.40
N ASN A 257 -11.36 0.86 1.69
CA ASN A 257 -10.84 -0.49 1.84
C ASN A 257 -9.42 -0.59 1.24
N PRO A 258 -8.43 -1.18 1.92
CA PRO A 258 -7.03 -1.25 1.46
C PRO A 258 -6.85 -2.03 0.15
N SER A 259 -7.82 -2.84 -0.28
CA SER A 259 -7.80 -3.49 -1.60
C SER A 259 -7.68 -2.50 -2.75
N ILE A 260 -8.21 -1.28 -2.60
CA ILE A 260 -8.12 -0.21 -3.60
C ILE A 260 -6.68 0.27 -3.73
N ASP A 261 -5.91 0.36 -2.64
CA ASP A 261 -4.50 0.76 -2.67
C ASP A 261 -3.67 -0.21 -3.51
N PHE A 262 -4.03 -1.49 -3.53
CA PHE A 262 -3.35 -2.52 -4.31
C PHE A 262 -3.71 -2.54 -5.80
N CYS A 263 -4.74 -1.80 -6.23
CA CYS A 263 -4.98 -1.56 -7.65
C CYS A 263 -3.89 -0.64 -8.19
N ALA A 264 -2.96 -1.16 -8.99
CA ALA A 264 -1.83 -0.38 -9.50
C ALA A 264 -2.24 0.68 -10.55
N HIS A 265 -3.34 0.47 -11.27
CA HIS A 265 -3.72 1.36 -12.36
C HIS A 265 -4.55 2.56 -11.87
N PRO A 266 -4.16 3.82 -12.15
CA PRO A 266 -4.80 4.99 -11.57
C PRO A 266 -6.28 5.14 -11.96
N ILE A 267 -6.64 4.84 -13.21
CA ILE A 267 -8.03 4.96 -13.68
C ILE A 267 -8.93 3.91 -13.02
N ALA A 268 -8.47 2.66 -12.95
CA ALA A 268 -9.22 1.60 -12.31
C ALA A 268 -9.37 1.89 -10.80
N ARG A 269 -8.30 2.37 -10.16
CA ARG A 269 -8.33 2.82 -8.77
C ARG A 269 -9.31 3.97 -8.54
N GLN A 270 -9.35 4.96 -9.44
CA GLN A 270 -10.29 6.07 -9.35
C GLN A 270 -11.75 5.58 -9.51
N SER A 271 -12.00 4.65 -10.43
CA SER A 271 -13.31 4.01 -10.59
C SER A 271 -13.74 3.31 -9.29
N LEU A 272 -12.87 2.49 -8.69
CA LEU A 272 -13.11 1.86 -7.39
C LEU A 272 -13.43 2.87 -6.28
N MET A 273 -12.65 3.95 -6.21
CA MET A 273 -12.86 5.03 -5.23
C MET A 273 -14.20 5.76 -5.43
N ASN A 274 -14.66 5.90 -6.68
CA ASN A 274 -15.95 6.54 -6.99
C ASN A 274 -17.14 5.67 -6.56
N HIS A 275 -17.01 4.35 -6.69
CA HIS A 275 -18.07 3.39 -6.42
C HIS A 275 -17.95 2.69 -5.06
N TYR A 276 -16.93 3.03 -4.26
CA TYR A 276 -16.60 2.37 -2.99
C TYR A 276 -16.61 0.84 -3.07
N SER A 277 -16.22 0.31 -4.23
CA SER A 277 -16.21 -1.12 -4.50
C SER A 277 -14.86 -1.71 -4.11
N ASP A 278 -14.84 -2.93 -3.58
CA ASP A 278 -13.58 -3.62 -3.33
C ASP A 278 -13.03 -4.22 -4.64
N TRP A 279 -11.71 -4.17 -4.80
CA TRP A 279 -11.01 -4.60 -6.02
C TRP A 279 -11.30 -6.06 -6.40
N ILE A 280 -11.52 -6.92 -5.41
CA ILE A 280 -11.64 -8.36 -5.62
C ILE A 280 -13.05 -8.73 -6.08
N SER A 281 -14.08 -8.18 -5.42
CA SER A 281 -15.49 -8.41 -5.74
C SER A 281 -15.92 -7.71 -7.03
N ALA A 282 -15.19 -6.67 -7.46
CA ALA A 282 -15.40 -6.02 -8.75
C ALA A 282 -15.06 -6.92 -9.96
N GLY A 283 -14.63 -8.17 -9.74
CA GLY A 283 -14.59 -9.19 -10.79
C GLY A 283 -13.50 -8.98 -11.84
N GLU A 284 -12.47 -8.18 -11.54
CA GLU A 284 -11.37 -7.87 -12.46
C GLU A 284 -10.42 -9.05 -12.74
N GLN A 285 -10.62 -10.18 -12.09
CA GLN A 285 -9.88 -11.43 -12.30
C GLN A 285 -10.18 -11.99 -13.70
N GLY A 286 -9.61 -11.39 -14.75
CA GLY A 286 -9.86 -11.80 -16.14
C GLY A 286 -9.75 -10.69 -17.16
N ASN A 287 -9.89 -9.44 -16.71
CA ASN A 287 -10.19 -8.33 -17.61
C ASN A 287 -9.03 -7.37 -17.77
N ILE A 288 -7.82 -7.71 -17.35
CA ILE A 288 -6.65 -6.85 -17.42
C ILE A 288 -5.48 -7.58 -18.09
N CYS A 289 -4.70 -6.87 -18.89
CA CYS A 289 -3.52 -7.38 -19.58
C CYS A 289 -2.42 -6.32 -19.62
N VAL A 290 -1.16 -6.76 -19.59
CA VAL A 290 0.03 -5.92 -19.76
C VAL A 290 0.64 -6.25 -21.13
N SER A 291 0.70 -5.25 -22.02
CA SER A 291 1.30 -5.39 -23.36
C SER A 291 2.82 -5.45 -23.27
N TRP A 292 3.39 -6.57 -22.84
CA TRP A 292 4.84 -6.80 -22.80
C TRP A 292 5.32 -7.36 -24.15
N PRO A 293 6.21 -6.64 -24.88
CA PRO A 293 6.60 -7.04 -26.23
C PRO A 293 7.76 -8.06 -26.28
N HIS A 294 8.32 -8.43 -25.12
CA HIS A 294 9.45 -9.35 -25.04
C HIS A 294 9.05 -10.69 -24.41
N THR A 295 10.02 -11.60 -24.31
CA THR A 295 9.79 -12.92 -23.72
C THR A 295 9.69 -12.85 -22.20
N PHE A 296 9.27 -13.96 -21.58
CA PHE A 296 9.29 -14.13 -20.13
C PHE A 296 10.69 -13.92 -19.52
N ASP A 297 11.74 -14.36 -20.20
CA ASP A 297 13.13 -14.15 -19.75
C ASP A 297 13.57 -12.68 -19.84
N GLY A 298 12.84 -11.83 -20.56
CA GLY A 298 13.02 -10.38 -20.49
C GLY A 298 12.32 -9.75 -19.28
N ALA A 299 11.27 -10.39 -18.76
CA ALA A 299 10.48 -9.88 -17.63
C ALA A 299 11.13 -10.17 -16.27
N ILE A 300 11.92 -11.23 -16.19
CA ILE A 300 12.59 -11.67 -14.97
C ILE A 300 14.07 -11.97 -15.22
N PHE A 301 14.87 -12.01 -14.15
CA PHE A 301 16.23 -12.54 -14.19
C PHE A 301 16.47 -13.46 -12.99
N LYS A 302 17.44 -14.36 -13.09
CA LYS A 302 17.91 -15.14 -11.93
C LYS A 302 18.97 -14.35 -11.19
N HIS A 303 18.74 -14.08 -9.91
CA HIS A 303 19.71 -13.37 -9.09
C HIS A 303 21.00 -14.21 -8.94
N PRO A 304 22.19 -13.64 -9.19
CA PRO A 304 23.41 -14.42 -9.37
C PRO A 304 23.89 -15.15 -8.11
N ARG A 305 23.52 -14.68 -6.91
CA ARG A 305 23.94 -15.32 -5.65
C ARG A 305 22.95 -16.37 -5.14
N THR A 306 21.66 -16.16 -5.36
CA THR A 306 20.58 -16.98 -4.78
C THR A 306 19.95 -17.91 -5.80
N GLY A 307 20.11 -17.65 -7.10
CA GLY A 307 19.45 -18.37 -8.19
C GLY A 307 17.95 -18.13 -8.29
N GLN A 308 17.38 -17.34 -7.37
CA GLN A 308 15.95 -17.02 -7.31
C GLN A 308 15.56 -16.06 -8.42
N ARG A 309 14.29 -16.09 -8.83
CA ARG A 309 13.76 -15.21 -9.87
C ARG A 309 13.38 -13.85 -9.31
N HIS A 310 13.86 -12.80 -9.97
CA HIS A 310 13.61 -11.41 -9.62
C HIS A 310 13.04 -10.66 -10.83
N ILE A 311 12.24 -9.64 -10.59
CA ILE A 311 11.70 -8.80 -11.67
C ILE A 311 12.81 -8.00 -12.33
N SER A 312 12.87 -8.00 -13.66
CA SER A 312 13.86 -7.22 -14.39
C SER A 312 13.57 -5.71 -14.30
N LYS A 313 14.63 -4.90 -14.32
CA LYS A 313 14.49 -3.43 -14.36
C LYS A 313 13.80 -2.93 -15.62
N GLU A 314 13.94 -3.66 -16.73
CA GLU A 314 13.27 -3.32 -17.98
C GLU A 314 11.76 -3.50 -17.85
N PHE A 315 11.34 -4.63 -17.27
CA PHE A 315 9.93 -4.88 -17.00
C PHE A 315 9.35 -3.87 -16.03
N GLU A 316 10.02 -3.59 -14.89
CA GLU A 316 9.57 -2.56 -13.93
C GLU A 316 9.33 -1.19 -14.60
N ARG A 317 10.24 -0.77 -15.50
CA ARG A 317 10.08 0.49 -16.24
C ARG A 317 8.89 0.42 -17.19
N HIS A 318 8.72 -0.69 -17.91
CA HIS A 318 7.63 -0.88 -18.86
C HIS A 318 6.26 -0.81 -18.19
N ILE A 319 6.07 -1.55 -17.11
CA ILE A 319 4.80 -1.59 -16.37
C ILE A 319 4.48 -0.28 -15.64
N SER A 320 5.46 0.63 -15.53
CA SER A 320 5.25 1.97 -14.95
C SER A 320 4.53 2.92 -15.90
N ASP A 321 4.37 2.56 -17.18
CA ASP A 321 3.57 3.30 -18.15
C ASP A 321 2.12 2.80 -18.11
N HIS A 322 1.16 3.66 -17.78
CA HIS A 322 -0.25 3.26 -17.72
C HIS A 322 -0.78 2.78 -19.09
N ARG A 323 -0.20 3.23 -20.21
CA ARG A 323 -0.66 2.91 -21.58
C ARG A 323 -0.40 1.46 -21.98
N VAL A 324 0.48 0.76 -21.27
CA VAL A 324 0.75 -0.66 -21.55
C VAL A 324 -0.30 -1.57 -20.89
N TRP A 325 -1.12 -1.03 -20.00
CA TRP A 325 -2.21 -1.74 -19.35
C TRP A 325 -3.47 -1.62 -20.20
N ASN A 326 -4.15 -2.74 -20.42
CA ASN A 326 -5.33 -2.83 -21.25
C ASN A 326 -6.40 -3.62 -20.52
N TRP A 327 -7.67 -3.30 -20.79
CA TRP A 327 -8.79 -4.04 -20.24
C TRP A 327 -9.64 -4.66 -21.32
N THR A 328 -10.29 -5.77 -21.01
CA THR A 328 -11.35 -6.32 -21.86
C THR A 328 -12.62 -5.49 -21.70
N ASN A 329 -13.48 -5.51 -22.72
CA ASN A 329 -14.82 -4.90 -22.65
C ASN A 329 -15.67 -5.34 -21.44
N ASP A 330 -15.42 -6.53 -20.90
CA ASP A 330 -16.13 -7.04 -19.73
C ASP A 330 -15.90 -6.21 -18.46
N VAL A 331 -14.80 -5.44 -18.37
CA VAL A 331 -14.55 -4.54 -17.23
C VAL A 331 -15.65 -3.49 -17.08
N LEU A 332 -16.28 -3.05 -18.18
CA LEU A 332 -17.31 -2.01 -18.15
C LEU A 332 -18.60 -2.47 -17.46
N LYS A 333 -18.79 -3.79 -17.30
CA LYS A 333 -19.93 -4.35 -16.55
C LYS A 333 -19.83 -4.05 -15.05
N THR A 334 -18.61 -3.93 -14.52
CA THR A 334 -18.36 -3.67 -13.10
C THR A 334 -17.83 -2.26 -12.86
N MET A 335 -17.18 -1.66 -13.86
CA MET A 335 -16.60 -0.32 -13.80
C MET A 335 -16.97 0.49 -15.05
N PRO A 336 -18.24 0.92 -15.18
CA PRO A 336 -18.73 1.57 -16.39
C PRO A 336 -18.03 2.91 -16.69
N CYS A 337 -17.47 3.60 -15.68
CA CYS A 337 -16.81 4.89 -15.88
C CYS A 337 -15.35 4.79 -16.37
N MET A 338 -14.78 3.60 -16.56
CA MET A 338 -13.37 3.46 -16.95
C MET A 338 -13.06 4.05 -18.33
N GLU A 339 -13.97 3.91 -19.29
CA GLU A 339 -13.80 4.47 -20.63
C GLU A 339 -13.81 6.01 -20.59
N ASP A 340 -14.77 6.60 -19.85
CA ASP A 340 -14.85 8.05 -19.64
C ASP A 340 -13.61 8.62 -18.93
N LEU A 341 -12.97 7.81 -18.09
CA LEU A 341 -11.73 8.16 -17.39
C LEU A 341 -10.47 7.94 -18.23
N GLY A 342 -10.61 7.42 -19.46
CA GLY A 342 -9.52 7.26 -20.43
C GLY A 342 -8.82 5.91 -20.42
N ALA A 343 -9.43 4.85 -19.88
CA ALA A 343 -8.85 3.51 -19.93
C ALA A 343 -8.85 2.96 -21.36
N VAL A 344 -7.81 2.20 -21.72
CA VAL A 344 -7.75 1.51 -23.01
C VAL A 344 -8.52 0.20 -22.93
N ILE A 345 -9.73 0.19 -23.48
CA ILE A 345 -10.60 -1.00 -23.57
C ILE A 345 -10.38 -1.69 -24.93
N ARG A 346 -10.17 -3.01 -24.92
CA ARG A 346 -9.92 -3.84 -26.11
C ARG A 346 -10.89 -5.00 -26.25
#